data_AF-A0A9P8FVT7-F1
#
_entry.id   AF-A0A9P8FVT7-F1
#
_cell.length_a   1.000
_cell.length_b   1.000
_cell.length_c   1.000
_cell.angle_alpha   90.00
_cell.angle_beta   90.00
_cell.angle_gamma   90.00
#
_symmetry.space_group_name_H-M   'P 1'
#
loop_
_entity.id
_entity.type
_entity.pdbx_description
1 polymer ?
#
loop_
_entity_poly.entity_id
_entity_poly.type
_entity_poly.pdbx_seq_one_letter_code
_entity_poly.pdbx_strand_id
1 'polypeptide(L)'
;MADLVSYLLSDPLVDDNGAPLDDNRCDANLRRLVDYMRKLKAQDVPQQVQGKPLVDLLDPARNTIGYLAVLLAYAQQAVLAQQVALVANFLTHFDPVQARYVGPELQQLLGWLSNYYDHSRDASVIPYIATAILRLDPESSTLTSNHLLFVRLCLSARLPRQALPILNKDIYNLPTDPQKGVDDRLPCSDHQLSATFITKSSQISAPLTASDVHEYYLLGAHVYIGLHRYNRARLFLELVLGSPTQNVATPLMVEAYKKSILVSLLSTGSLTFTKGLINTQMIKTYSSLSKPYEVLADIFKKRDVLRLDAEIAAATAIWDEDGNTAIVNQVADSLRRYRVIDLQKTYAALPIETIALHLNITPPATTTLLSTMIRDGHLNAMLPPPIAGADTKPVLRFLSNNPNQPAVDQDALLKEKSAHIERLAKHVREADRRLAVQKEFVEFTRRSKRAETAGAQGYEDPMDVWDAPENGDQDEDMMADL
;
A
#
# COMPACT_ATOMS: atom_id res chain seq x y z
N MET A 1 24.40 29.97 27.01
CA MET A 1 25.10 28.70 26.70
C MET A 1 24.80 27.63 27.74
N ALA A 2 24.97 27.86 29.05
CA ALA A 2 24.60 26.89 30.09
C ALA A 2 23.09 26.52 30.07
N ASP A 3 22.21 27.52 29.97
CA ASP A 3 20.75 27.32 29.94
C ASP A 3 20.27 26.58 28.68
N LEU A 4 20.95 26.77 27.55
CA LEU A 4 20.67 26.10 26.27
C LEU A 4 20.88 24.59 26.40
N VAL A 5 22.02 24.21 26.97
CA VAL A 5 22.41 22.80 27.13
C VAL A 5 21.50 22.11 28.14
N SER A 6 21.18 22.75 29.27
CA SER A 6 20.24 22.17 30.24
C SER A 6 18.84 21.97 29.66
N TYR A 7 18.41 22.86 28.75
CA TYR A 7 17.11 22.74 28.10
C TYR A 7 17.09 21.61 27.05
N LEU A 8 18.16 21.46 26.27
CA LEU A 8 18.30 20.35 25.30
C LEU A 8 18.45 18.98 25.96
N LEU A 9 19.06 18.91 27.15
CA LEU A 9 19.22 17.69 27.94
C LEU A 9 18.01 17.37 28.83
N SER A 10 17.00 18.24 28.87
CA SER A 10 15.79 18.00 29.63
C SER A 10 14.93 16.90 28.98
N ASP A 11 14.27 16.09 29.80
CA ASP A 11 13.28 15.11 29.38
C ASP A 11 11.90 15.77 29.54
N PRO A 12 11.23 16.18 28.45
CA PRO A 12 10.03 17.00 28.53
C PRO A 12 8.79 16.23 28.99
N LEU A 13 8.88 14.91 29.15
CA LEU A 13 7.77 14.02 29.50
C LEU A 13 7.66 13.75 31.00
N VAL A 14 8.71 14.05 31.77
CA VAL A 14 8.79 13.77 33.21
C VAL A 14 8.99 15.05 34.02
N ASP A 15 8.57 15.01 35.28
CA ASP A 15 8.86 16.06 36.24
C ASP A 15 10.31 15.97 36.78
N ASP A 16 10.71 16.94 37.60
CA ASP A 16 12.05 17.01 38.20
C ASP A 16 12.38 15.78 39.08
N ASN A 17 11.37 15.00 39.47
CA ASN A 17 11.50 13.77 40.26
C ASN A 17 11.44 12.49 39.39
N GLY A 18 11.27 12.62 38.07
CA GLY A 18 11.17 11.51 37.12
C GLY A 18 9.78 10.87 37.00
N ALA A 19 8.73 11.47 37.57
CA ALA A 19 7.35 11.01 37.43
C ALA A 19 6.71 11.52 36.12
N PRO A 20 5.82 10.74 35.47
CA PRO A 20 5.17 11.16 34.23
C PRO A 20 4.29 12.40 34.47
N LEU A 21 4.42 13.39 33.59
CA LEU A 21 3.60 14.60 33.61
C LEU A 21 2.17 14.32 33.13
N ASP A 22 1.22 15.15 33.56
CA ASP A 22 -0.11 15.20 32.96
C ASP A 22 -0.06 15.73 31.53
N ASP A 23 -0.98 15.28 30.67
CA ASP A 23 -0.99 15.58 29.24
C ASP A 23 -0.93 17.10 28.95
N ASN A 24 -1.59 17.94 29.75
CA ASN A 24 -1.59 19.39 29.55
C ASN A 24 -0.21 20.01 29.83
N ARG A 25 0.44 19.61 30.92
CA ARG A 25 1.80 20.08 31.23
C ARG A 25 2.83 19.52 30.24
N CYS A 26 2.65 18.28 29.82
CA CYS A 26 3.47 17.63 28.79
C CYS A 26 3.40 18.40 27.45
N ASP A 27 2.19 18.66 26.95
CA ASP A 27 1.99 19.43 25.71
C ASP A 27 2.59 20.85 25.80
N ALA A 28 2.39 21.54 26.93
CA ALA A 28 2.96 22.87 27.14
C ALA A 28 4.50 22.86 27.14
N ASN A 29 5.13 21.87 27.79
CA ASN A 29 6.59 21.72 27.83
C ASN A 29 7.16 21.39 26.45
N LEU A 30 6.55 20.43 25.74
CA LEU A 30 6.96 20.03 24.39
C LEU A 30 6.86 21.19 23.40
N ARG A 31 5.76 21.95 23.42
CA ARG A 31 5.60 23.13 22.55
C ARG A 31 6.63 24.20 22.83
N ARG A 32 6.91 24.49 24.11
CA ARG A 32 7.96 25.45 24.49
C ARG A 32 9.33 25.01 23.98
N LEU A 33 9.63 23.72 24.07
CA LEU A 33 10.89 23.17 23.62
C LEU A 33 11.03 23.16 22.08
N VAL A 34 9.95 22.87 21.35
CA VAL A 34 9.90 23.02 19.89
C VAL A 34 10.04 24.48 19.47
N ASP A 35 9.33 25.41 20.12
CA ASP A 35 9.40 26.85 19.81
C ASP A 35 10.80 27.39 20.08
N TYR A 36 11.45 26.91 21.14
CA TYR A 36 12.83 27.24 21.44
C TYR A 36 13.77 26.68 20.38
N MET A 37 13.65 25.40 20.03
CA MET A 37 14.43 24.75 18.99
C MET A 37 14.35 25.49 17.66
N ARG A 38 13.14 25.84 17.20
CA ARG A 38 12.93 26.52 15.91
C ARG A 38 13.55 27.92 15.86
N LYS A 39 13.85 28.52 17.00
CA LYS A 39 14.54 29.83 17.10
C LYS A 39 16.06 29.68 17.13
N LEU A 40 16.60 28.49 17.39
CA LEU A 40 18.04 28.25 17.41
C LEU A 40 18.61 28.32 15.98
N LYS A 41 19.70 29.07 15.79
CA LYS A 41 20.48 29.01 14.56
C LYS A 41 21.53 27.92 14.69
N ALA A 42 21.94 27.31 13.58
CA ALA A 42 22.97 26.27 13.58
C ALA A 42 24.31 26.74 14.17
N GLN A 43 24.59 28.05 14.13
CA GLN A 43 25.78 28.67 14.72
C GLN A 43 25.74 28.77 16.25
N ASP A 44 24.54 28.74 16.84
CA ASP A 44 24.32 28.88 18.28
C ASP A 44 24.38 27.53 19.01
N VAL A 45 24.42 26.41 18.28
CA VAL A 45 24.49 25.06 18.83
C VAL A 45 25.95 24.72 19.18
N PRO A 46 26.29 24.53 20.46
CA PRO A 46 27.65 24.21 20.84
C PRO A 46 28.04 22.81 20.36
N GLN A 47 29.16 22.71 19.64
CA GLN A 47 29.67 21.42 19.18
C GLN A 47 30.16 20.55 20.35
N GLN A 48 30.69 21.19 21.40
CA GLN A 48 31.19 20.52 22.61
C GLN A 48 30.65 21.18 23.87
N VAL A 49 30.37 20.35 24.87
CA VAL A 49 29.95 20.74 26.21
C VAL A 49 30.77 19.94 27.21
N GLN A 50 31.44 20.62 28.14
CA GLN A 50 32.31 19.98 29.15
C GLN A 50 33.39 19.06 28.53
N GLY A 51 33.90 19.41 27.35
CA GLY A 51 34.95 18.65 26.65
C GLY A 51 34.46 17.38 25.94
N LYS A 52 33.14 17.10 25.94
CA LYS A 52 32.52 16.02 25.15
C LYS A 52 31.69 16.59 24.00
N PRO A 53 31.54 15.86 22.87
CA PRO A 53 30.57 16.23 21.84
C PRO A 53 29.17 16.31 22.45
N LEU A 54 28.40 17.35 22.13
CA LEU A 54 27.04 17.50 22.66
C LEU A 54 26.14 16.29 22.33
N VAL A 55 26.35 15.65 21.16
CA VAL A 55 25.58 14.47 20.74
C VAL A 55 25.77 13.29 21.68
N ASP A 56 26.97 13.13 22.25
CA ASP A 56 27.29 12.01 23.14
C ASP A 56 26.62 12.17 24.52
N LEU A 57 26.12 13.37 24.83
CA LEU A 57 25.39 13.66 26.05
C LEU A 57 23.87 13.51 25.90
N LEU A 58 23.37 13.47 24.65
CA LEU A 58 21.94 13.40 24.36
C LEU A 58 21.52 11.95 24.12
N ASP A 59 20.42 11.55 24.75
CA ASP A 59 19.79 10.25 24.48
C ASP A 59 18.66 10.46 23.47
N PRO A 60 18.67 9.81 22.28
CA PRO A 60 17.58 9.89 21.32
C PRO A 60 16.21 9.58 21.92
N ALA A 61 16.12 8.63 22.87
CA ALA A 61 14.87 8.20 23.47
C ALA A 61 14.33 9.17 24.53
N ARG A 62 15.16 10.05 25.09
CA ARG A 62 14.76 10.99 26.16
C ARG A 62 14.77 12.44 25.71
N ASN A 63 15.71 12.79 24.85
CA ASN A 63 15.96 14.13 24.37
C ASN A 63 15.70 14.24 22.86
N THR A 64 14.66 13.57 22.34
CA THR A 64 14.40 13.47 20.90
C THR A 64 14.43 14.81 20.18
N ILE A 65 13.72 15.81 20.71
CA ILE A 65 13.64 17.13 20.06
C ILE A 65 15.01 17.83 20.10
N GLY A 66 15.70 17.77 21.24
CA GLY A 66 17.03 18.37 21.38
C GLY A 66 18.09 17.69 20.50
N TYR A 67 18.06 16.36 20.44
CA TYR A 67 18.92 15.55 19.57
C TYR A 67 18.68 15.87 18.10
N LEU A 68 17.41 15.98 17.68
CA LEU A 68 17.05 16.33 16.30
C LEU A 68 17.56 17.72 15.91
N ALA A 69 17.44 18.71 16.79
CA ALA A 69 17.96 20.06 16.58
C ALA A 69 19.47 20.05 16.28
N VAL A 70 20.20 19.27 17.08
CA VAL A 70 21.65 19.11 16.98
C VAL A 70 22.02 18.38 15.68
N LEU A 71 21.28 17.31 15.32
CA LEU A 71 21.50 16.60 14.05
C LEU A 71 21.28 17.51 12.83
N LEU A 72 20.22 18.31 12.82
CA LEU A 72 19.94 19.22 11.71
C LEU A 72 21.01 20.31 11.59
N ALA A 73 21.55 20.80 12.71
CA ALA A 73 22.68 21.73 12.70
C ALA A 73 23.96 21.08 12.13
N TYR A 74 24.25 19.82 12.46
CA TYR A 74 25.39 19.09 11.90
C TYR A 74 25.24 18.76 10.42
N ALA A 75 24.02 18.44 9.98
CA ALA A 75 23.71 18.14 8.59
C ALA A 75 24.01 19.31 7.64
N GLN A 76 24.10 20.55 8.15
CA GLN A 76 24.42 21.76 7.37
C GLN A 76 25.94 21.97 7.15
N GLN A 77 26.82 21.31 7.89
CA GLN A 77 28.26 21.65 7.91
C GLN A 77 29.10 20.82 6.92
N ALA A 78 28.87 19.50 6.79
CA ALA A 78 29.43 18.61 5.75
C ALA A 78 28.93 17.17 5.99
N VAL A 79 28.56 16.42 4.94
CA VAL A 79 28.06 15.03 5.11
C VAL A 79 29.22 14.06 5.33
N LEU A 80 29.41 13.64 6.57
CA LEU A 80 30.42 12.63 6.96
C LEU A 80 29.75 11.30 7.31
N ALA A 81 30.42 10.18 7.10
CA ALA A 81 29.93 8.84 7.48
C ALA A 81 29.54 8.76 8.96
N GLN A 82 30.23 9.50 9.82
CA GLN A 82 29.90 9.63 11.24
C GLN A 82 28.51 10.24 11.47
N GLN A 83 28.08 11.21 10.65
CA GLN A 83 26.75 11.80 10.77
C GLN A 83 25.66 10.81 10.39
N VAL A 84 25.88 10.00 9.35
CA VAL A 84 24.94 8.95 8.95
C VAL A 84 24.73 7.95 10.08
N ALA A 85 25.79 7.57 10.80
CA ALA A 85 25.68 6.70 11.97
C ALA A 85 24.88 7.34 13.12
N LEU A 86 25.06 8.65 13.36
CA LEU A 86 24.29 9.39 14.37
C LEU A 86 22.82 9.51 14.00
N VAL A 87 22.51 9.74 12.72
CA VAL A 87 21.13 9.78 12.19
C VAL A 87 20.49 8.40 12.28
N ALA A 88 21.21 7.35 11.89
CA ALA A 88 20.75 5.97 12.05
C ALA A 88 20.39 5.67 13.51
N ASN A 89 21.27 6.00 14.45
CA ASN A 89 21.03 5.82 15.89
C ASN A 89 19.78 6.58 16.37
N PHE A 90 19.58 7.80 15.87
CA PHE A 90 18.39 8.59 16.19
C PHE A 90 17.12 7.94 15.66
N LEU A 91 17.07 7.60 14.36
CA LEU A 91 15.88 7.03 13.71
C LEU A 91 15.47 5.67 14.31
N THR A 92 16.41 4.94 14.90
CA THR A 92 16.11 3.67 15.59
C THR A 92 15.57 3.85 17.00
N HIS A 93 15.90 4.94 17.70
CA HIS A 93 15.68 5.07 19.15
C HIS A 93 14.81 6.25 19.59
N PHE A 94 14.45 7.20 18.72
CA PHE A 94 13.69 8.39 19.11
C PHE A 94 12.38 8.08 19.86
N ASP A 95 11.92 8.97 20.72
CA ASP A 95 10.61 8.83 21.36
C ASP A 95 9.48 9.22 20.40
N PRO A 96 8.51 8.33 20.12
CA PRO A 96 7.44 8.60 19.18
C PRO A 96 6.52 9.73 19.65
N VAL A 97 6.37 9.97 20.96
CA VAL A 97 5.49 11.03 21.49
C VAL A 97 6.11 12.40 21.22
N GLN A 98 7.39 12.58 21.52
CA GLN A 98 8.15 13.78 21.19
C GLN A 98 8.21 14.02 19.69
N ALA A 99 8.42 12.97 18.89
CA ALA A 99 8.49 13.06 17.44
C ALA A 99 7.20 13.59 16.77
N ARG A 100 6.03 13.43 17.41
CA ARG A 100 4.75 13.99 16.91
C ARG A 100 4.75 15.51 16.82
N TYR A 101 5.59 16.19 17.60
CA TYR A 101 5.66 17.67 17.64
C TYR A 101 6.66 18.26 16.64
N VAL A 102 7.56 17.42 16.11
CA VAL A 102 8.69 17.83 15.24
C VAL A 102 8.60 17.17 13.87
N GLY A 103 7.38 17.05 13.33
CA GLY A 103 7.12 16.49 12.01
C GLY A 103 7.97 17.13 10.88
N PRO A 104 8.02 18.47 10.75
CA PRO A 104 8.80 19.13 9.70
C PRO A 104 10.29 18.80 9.77
N GLU A 105 10.85 18.83 10.97
CA GLU A 105 12.25 18.58 11.23
C GLU A 105 12.61 17.10 10.95
N LEU A 106 11.71 16.17 11.29
CA LEU A 106 11.87 14.77 10.94
C LEU A 106 11.81 14.54 9.43
N GLN A 107 10.91 15.22 8.71
CA GLN A 107 10.87 15.16 7.24
C GLN A 107 12.16 15.68 6.60
N GLN A 108 12.71 16.79 7.12
CA GLN A 108 14.00 17.30 6.65
C GLN A 108 15.12 16.26 6.82
N LEU A 109 15.13 15.55 7.95
CA LEU A 109 16.12 14.51 8.22
C LEU A 109 15.96 13.29 7.28
N LEU A 110 14.73 12.84 7.02
CA LEU A 110 14.46 11.75 6.08
C LEU A 110 14.80 12.15 4.63
N GLY A 111 14.50 13.40 4.24
CA GLY A 111 14.90 13.96 2.95
C GLY A 111 16.42 14.06 2.80
N TRP A 112 17.12 14.46 3.87
CA TRP A 112 18.58 14.47 3.90
C TRP A 112 19.19 13.07 3.70
N LEU A 113 18.63 12.03 4.33
CA LEU A 113 19.06 10.64 4.10
C LEU A 113 18.79 10.17 2.67
N SER A 114 17.64 10.53 2.10
CA SER A 114 17.34 10.25 0.69
C SER A 114 18.40 10.87 -0.23
N ASN A 115 18.73 12.14 -0.01
CA ASN A 115 19.77 12.84 -0.77
C ASN A 115 21.14 12.19 -0.57
N TYR A 116 21.48 11.76 0.65
CA TYR A 116 22.72 11.03 0.90
C TYR A 116 22.79 9.74 0.09
N TYR A 117 21.71 8.96 0.02
CA TYR A 117 21.65 7.76 -0.81
C TYR A 117 21.89 8.08 -2.30
N ASP A 118 21.32 9.17 -2.81
CA ASP A 118 21.50 9.53 -4.22
C ASP A 118 22.95 9.83 -4.60
N HIS A 119 23.75 10.36 -3.66
CA HIS A 119 25.18 10.64 -3.87
C HIS A 119 26.09 9.45 -3.55
N SER A 120 25.85 8.77 -2.42
CA SER A 120 26.73 7.70 -1.92
C SER A 120 26.41 6.32 -2.49
N ARG A 121 25.17 6.10 -2.93
CA ARG A 121 24.59 4.79 -3.28
C ARG A 121 24.68 3.75 -2.15
N ASP A 122 24.76 4.20 -0.91
CA ASP A 122 24.80 3.34 0.26
C ASP A 122 23.39 2.86 0.65
N ALA A 123 23.03 1.65 0.23
CA ALA A 123 21.72 1.05 0.52
C ALA A 123 21.50 0.72 2.01
N SER A 124 22.53 0.80 2.88
CA SER A 124 22.39 0.54 4.31
C SER A 124 21.48 1.55 5.01
N VAL A 125 21.24 2.73 4.40
CA VAL A 125 20.42 3.79 4.99
C VAL A 125 18.91 3.59 4.82
N ILE A 126 18.50 2.80 3.82
CA ILE A 126 17.10 2.60 3.43
C ILE A 126 16.27 2.01 4.58
N PRO A 127 16.73 0.97 5.31
CA PRO A 127 15.99 0.42 6.44
C PRO A 127 15.70 1.44 7.55
N TYR A 128 16.56 2.44 7.79
CA TYR A 128 16.33 3.44 8.85
C TYR A 128 15.11 4.32 8.57
N ILE A 129 14.81 4.61 7.29
CA ILE A 129 13.58 5.32 6.91
C ILE A 129 12.35 4.47 7.25
N ALA A 130 12.40 3.16 6.97
CA ALA A 130 11.32 2.25 7.34
C ALA A 130 11.14 2.16 8.86
N THR A 131 12.25 2.06 9.61
CA THR A 131 12.22 2.06 11.07
C THR A 131 11.58 3.33 11.62
N ALA A 132 11.90 4.50 11.07
CA ALA A 132 11.33 5.75 11.50
C ALA A 132 9.81 5.82 11.27
N ILE A 133 9.34 5.38 10.10
CA ILE A 133 7.91 5.32 9.78
C ILE A 133 7.19 4.38 10.76
N LEU A 134 7.73 3.16 10.97
CA LEU A 134 7.12 2.15 11.83
C LEU A 134 7.21 2.46 13.32
N ARG A 135 8.17 3.30 13.72
CA ARG A 135 8.29 3.76 15.10
C ARG A 135 7.24 4.83 15.45
N LEU A 136 6.90 5.69 14.49
CA LEU A 136 5.79 6.63 14.62
C LEU A 136 4.42 5.95 14.48
N ASP A 137 4.28 5.06 13.51
CA ASP A 137 3.06 4.32 13.24
C ASP A 137 3.36 2.82 13.09
N PRO A 138 3.29 2.03 14.18
CA PRO A 138 3.56 0.60 14.15
C PRO A 138 2.65 -0.18 13.21
N GLU A 139 1.43 0.28 12.96
CA GLU A 139 0.51 -0.34 12.00
C GLU A 139 0.70 0.19 10.57
N SER A 140 1.46 1.27 10.37
CA SER A 140 1.61 1.97 9.08
C SER A 140 0.25 2.25 8.41
N SER A 141 -0.74 2.58 9.24
CA SER A 141 -2.15 2.70 8.86
C SER A 141 -2.51 4.05 8.27
N THR A 142 -1.67 5.07 8.45
CA THR A 142 -1.84 6.40 7.84
C THR A 142 -0.77 6.65 6.78
N LEU A 143 -1.17 6.85 5.53
CA LEU A 143 -0.23 7.10 4.44
C LEU A 143 0.43 8.48 4.59
N THR A 144 1.75 8.53 4.48
CA THR A 144 2.52 9.78 4.51
C THR A 144 3.41 9.89 3.29
N SER A 145 3.88 11.09 2.99
CA SER A 145 4.89 11.34 1.93
C SER A 145 6.16 10.51 2.13
N ASN A 146 6.49 10.16 3.38
CA ASN A 146 7.64 9.33 3.71
C ASN A 146 7.46 7.88 3.21
N HIS A 147 6.24 7.37 3.11
CA HIS A 147 5.97 6.05 2.53
C HIS A 147 6.31 6.04 1.04
N LEU A 148 5.88 7.07 0.30
CA LEU A 148 6.20 7.22 -1.11
C LEU A 148 7.71 7.39 -1.33
N LEU A 149 8.35 8.26 -0.54
CA LEU A 149 9.80 8.46 -0.54
C LEU A 149 10.54 7.11 -0.35
N PHE A 150 10.13 6.33 0.64
CA PHE A 150 10.73 5.05 0.96
C PHE A 150 10.60 4.02 -0.18
N VAL A 151 9.41 3.89 -0.76
CA VAL A 151 9.17 2.96 -1.88
C VAL A 151 9.97 3.36 -3.11
N ARG A 152 10.02 4.66 -3.45
CA ARG A 152 10.87 5.20 -4.53
C ARG A 152 12.34 4.83 -4.32
N LEU A 153 12.85 4.99 -3.09
CA LEU A 153 14.23 4.63 -2.74
C LEU A 153 14.50 3.13 -2.89
N CYS A 154 13.60 2.27 -2.39
CA CYS A 154 13.74 0.82 -2.52
C CYS A 154 13.81 0.36 -3.98
N LEU A 155 12.96 0.92 -4.84
CA LEU A 155 12.95 0.60 -6.28
C LEU A 155 14.18 1.17 -7.00
N SER A 156 14.58 2.40 -6.69
CA SER A 156 15.78 3.03 -7.24
C SER A 156 17.06 2.26 -6.86
N ALA A 157 17.08 1.67 -5.65
CA ALA A 157 18.14 0.79 -5.18
C ALA A 157 18.08 -0.65 -5.75
N ARG A 158 17.05 -0.98 -6.52
CA ARG A 158 16.77 -2.35 -7.01
C ARG A 158 16.65 -3.38 -5.87
N LEU A 159 16.13 -2.94 -4.72
CA LEU A 159 15.92 -3.75 -3.52
C LEU A 159 14.43 -3.80 -3.15
N PRO A 160 13.54 -4.31 -4.03
CA PRO A 160 12.08 -4.28 -3.82
C PRO A 160 11.63 -5.04 -2.57
N ARG A 161 12.40 -6.06 -2.13
CA ARG A 161 12.10 -6.82 -0.91
C ARG A 161 12.15 -5.97 0.36
N GLN A 162 12.97 -4.91 0.39
CA GLN A 162 13.06 -4.03 1.55
C GLN A 162 11.78 -3.21 1.76
N ALA A 163 10.95 -3.02 0.73
CA ALA A 163 9.70 -2.28 0.85
C ALA A 163 8.58 -3.06 1.57
N LEU A 164 8.70 -4.39 1.68
CA LEU A 164 7.66 -5.28 2.20
C LEU A 164 7.19 -4.99 3.65
N PRO A 165 8.04 -4.60 4.61
CA PRO A 165 7.58 -4.31 5.98
C PRO A 165 6.53 -3.21 6.06
N ILE A 166 6.60 -2.24 5.13
CA ILE A 166 5.62 -1.15 5.01
C ILE A 166 4.49 -1.56 4.05
N LEU A 167 4.79 -2.06 2.85
CA LEU A 167 3.76 -2.37 1.85
C LEU A 167 2.79 -3.48 2.27
N ASN A 168 3.21 -4.41 3.13
CA ASN A 168 2.33 -5.49 3.63
C ASN A 168 1.33 -5.00 4.69
N LYS A 169 1.49 -3.78 5.19
CA LYS A 169 0.55 -3.14 6.10
C LYS A 169 -0.48 -2.36 5.30
N ASP A 170 -1.75 -2.48 5.69
CA ASP A 170 -2.85 -1.86 4.99
C ASP A 170 -3.07 -0.44 5.51
N ILE A 171 -3.24 0.50 4.58
CA ILE A 171 -3.51 1.90 4.86
C ILE A 171 -5.02 2.08 4.96
N TYR A 172 -5.46 2.73 6.04
CA TYR A 172 -6.87 3.04 6.29
C TYR A 172 -7.14 4.54 6.27
N ASN A 173 -6.11 5.37 6.49
CA ASN A 173 -6.28 6.82 6.66
C ASN A 173 -5.30 7.63 5.81
N LEU A 174 -5.74 8.85 5.46
CA LEU A 174 -4.90 9.90 4.92
C LEU A 174 -4.81 11.05 5.94
N PRO A 175 -3.72 11.83 5.97
CA PRO A 175 -3.59 12.97 6.86
C PRO A 175 -4.65 14.03 6.56
N THR A 176 -5.57 14.22 7.51
CA THR A 176 -6.62 15.24 7.45
C THR A 176 -6.47 16.21 8.61
N ASP A 177 -7.07 17.39 8.49
CA ASP A 177 -7.13 18.31 9.62
C ASP A 177 -8.15 17.79 10.64
N PRO A 178 -7.84 17.86 11.95
CA PRO A 178 -8.77 17.45 12.98
C PRO A 178 -10.00 18.34 12.95
N GLN A 179 -11.18 17.72 12.95
CA GLN A 179 -12.43 18.45 13.11
C GLN A 179 -12.65 18.74 14.61
N LYS A 180 -12.88 20.02 14.93
CA LYS A 180 -13.13 20.47 16.32
C LYS A 180 -14.30 19.69 16.91
N GLY A 181 -14.11 19.14 18.11
CA GLY A 181 -15.13 18.36 18.82
C GLY A 181 -15.26 16.90 18.36
N VAL A 182 -14.51 16.46 17.34
CA VAL A 182 -14.42 15.04 16.93
C VAL A 182 -13.24 14.35 17.63
N ASP A 183 -12.09 15.00 17.69
CA ASP A 183 -10.91 14.48 18.36
C ASP A 183 -10.03 15.64 18.87
N ASP A 184 -10.25 16.04 20.12
CA ASP A 184 -9.51 17.13 20.78
C ASP A 184 -8.34 16.61 21.64
N ARG A 185 -7.93 15.34 21.44
CA ARG A 185 -6.81 14.74 22.16
C ARG A 185 -5.49 15.43 21.81
N LEU A 186 -4.66 15.67 22.83
CA LEU A 186 -3.36 16.28 22.66
C LEU A 186 -2.40 15.30 21.96
N PRO A 187 -1.43 15.76 21.14
CA PRO A 187 -0.50 14.85 20.47
C PRO A 187 0.32 13.99 21.45
N CYS A 188 0.55 14.48 22.67
CA CYS A 188 1.26 13.74 23.71
C CYS A 188 0.45 12.62 24.39
N SER A 189 -0.89 12.62 24.25
CA SER A 189 -1.75 11.63 24.91
C SER A 189 -1.59 10.24 24.29
N ASP A 190 -2.23 9.24 24.89
CA ASP A 190 -2.33 7.91 24.29
C ASP A 190 -3.32 7.92 23.11
N HIS A 191 -2.89 7.33 21.99
CA HIS A 191 -3.64 7.29 20.74
C HIS A 191 -3.67 5.86 20.22
N GLN A 192 -4.89 5.32 20.06
CA GLN A 192 -5.07 3.97 19.53
C GLN A 192 -4.78 3.87 18.03
N LEU A 193 -4.88 4.98 17.29
CA LEU A 193 -4.77 5.04 15.84
C LEU A 193 -3.85 6.20 15.44
N SER A 194 -3.01 6.00 14.44
CA SER A 194 -2.06 7.04 14.02
C SER A 194 -2.73 8.25 13.37
N ALA A 195 -3.90 8.07 12.77
CA ALA A 195 -4.67 9.11 12.08
C ALA A 195 -5.21 10.21 13.00
N THR A 196 -5.05 10.10 14.32
CA THR A 196 -5.45 11.14 15.29
C THR A 196 -4.35 12.18 15.48
N PHE A 197 -3.08 11.79 15.33
CA PHE A 197 -1.93 12.67 15.48
C PHE A 197 -1.15 12.91 14.17
N ILE A 198 -1.23 12.01 13.19
CA ILE A 198 -0.70 12.24 11.82
C ILE A 198 -1.74 13.03 11.03
N THR A 199 -1.83 14.31 11.36
CA THR A 199 -2.74 15.28 10.73
C THR A 199 -1.96 16.20 9.78
N LYS A 200 -2.65 17.00 8.96
CA LYS A 200 -1.98 18.04 8.17
C LYS A 200 -1.28 19.08 9.07
N SER A 201 -1.87 19.40 10.22
CA SER A 201 -1.29 20.33 11.20
C SER A 201 -0.01 19.80 11.88
N SER A 202 0.11 18.48 12.06
CA SER A 202 1.33 17.85 12.61
C SER A 202 2.55 18.00 11.69
N GLN A 203 2.31 18.17 10.39
CA GLN A 203 3.34 18.24 9.35
C GLN A 203 4.35 17.07 9.45
N ILE A 204 3.89 15.89 9.86
CA ILE A 204 4.68 14.63 9.79
C ILE A 204 4.73 14.13 8.33
N SER A 205 3.70 14.43 7.55
CA SER A 205 3.63 14.23 6.11
C SER A 205 3.65 15.57 5.39
N ALA A 206 4.37 15.63 4.27
CA ALA A 206 4.17 16.68 3.26
C ALA A 206 2.73 16.55 2.70
N PRO A 207 2.15 17.64 2.15
CA PRO A 207 0.82 17.56 1.55
C PRO A 207 0.82 16.52 0.42
N LEU A 208 -0.06 15.54 0.54
CA LEU A 208 -0.23 14.48 -0.46
C LEU A 208 -1.23 14.91 -1.52
N THR A 209 -0.84 14.77 -2.78
CA THR A 209 -1.74 14.90 -3.92
C THR A 209 -2.37 13.55 -4.29
N ALA A 210 -3.45 13.55 -5.07
CA ALA A 210 -4.01 12.30 -5.59
C ALA A 210 -2.98 11.51 -6.44
N SER A 211 -2.12 12.22 -7.16
CA SER A 211 -1.03 11.62 -7.94
C SER A 211 -0.03 10.89 -7.06
N ASP A 212 0.33 11.46 -5.91
CA ASP A 212 1.26 10.82 -4.95
C ASP A 212 0.69 9.51 -4.41
N VAL A 213 -0.62 9.49 -4.14
CA VAL A 213 -1.32 8.28 -3.69
C VAL A 213 -1.34 7.22 -4.79
N HIS A 214 -1.67 7.60 -6.04
CA HIS A 214 -1.63 6.69 -7.19
C HIS A 214 -0.24 6.12 -7.42
N GLU A 215 0.78 6.96 -7.35
CA GLU A 215 2.17 6.54 -7.53
C GLU A 215 2.60 5.57 -6.43
N TYR A 216 2.27 5.82 -5.17
CA TYR A 216 2.58 4.90 -4.07
C TYR A 216 2.01 3.50 -4.33
N TYR A 217 0.73 3.40 -4.68
CA TYR A 217 0.10 2.11 -4.94
C TYR A 217 0.61 1.45 -6.24
N LEU A 218 0.92 2.23 -7.28
CA LEU A 218 1.49 1.71 -8.51
C LEU A 218 2.90 1.13 -8.31
N LEU A 219 3.77 1.87 -7.62
CA LEU A 219 5.11 1.41 -7.26
C LEU A 219 5.06 0.20 -6.31
N GLY A 220 4.13 0.20 -5.36
CA GLY A 220 3.85 -0.96 -4.50
C GLY A 220 3.41 -2.18 -5.31
N ALA A 221 2.55 -1.99 -6.33
CA ALA A 221 2.17 -3.05 -7.24
C ALA A 221 3.38 -3.59 -8.03
N HIS A 222 4.28 -2.73 -8.52
CA HIS A 222 5.51 -3.17 -9.21
C HIS A 222 6.38 -4.05 -8.29
N VAL A 223 6.54 -3.68 -7.02
CA VAL A 223 7.24 -4.51 -6.02
C VAL A 223 6.58 -5.89 -5.91
N TYR A 224 5.26 -5.95 -5.78
CA TYR A 224 4.56 -7.23 -5.66
C TYR A 224 4.61 -8.07 -6.94
N ILE A 225 4.54 -7.45 -8.11
CA ILE A 225 4.69 -8.12 -9.41
C ILE A 225 6.07 -8.75 -9.52
N GLY A 226 7.13 -7.99 -9.21
CA GLY A 226 8.52 -8.48 -9.24
C GLY A 226 8.80 -9.60 -8.23
N LEU A 227 7.97 -9.73 -7.20
CA LEU A 227 8.05 -10.80 -6.20
C LEU A 227 7.02 -11.92 -6.43
N HIS A 228 6.33 -11.91 -7.58
CA HIS A 228 5.28 -12.88 -7.96
C HIS A 228 4.13 -12.99 -6.93
N ARG A 229 3.88 -11.93 -6.15
CA ARG A 229 2.77 -11.84 -5.18
C ARG A 229 1.54 -11.22 -5.84
N TYR A 230 1.00 -11.90 -6.85
CA TYR A 230 -0.03 -11.35 -7.73
C TYR A 230 -1.33 -10.94 -7.00
N ASN A 231 -1.72 -11.62 -5.93
CA ASN A 231 -2.93 -11.28 -5.17
C ASN A 231 -2.83 -9.87 -4.55
N ARG A 232 -1.69 -9.52 -3.94
CA ARG A 232 -1.46 -8.18 -3.38
C ARG A 232 -1.27 -7.14 -4.49
N ALA A 233 -0.57 -7.50 -5.57
CA ALA A 233 -0.41 -6.62 -6.72
C ALA A 233 -1.76 -6.18 -7.31
N ARG A 234 -2.69 -7.12 -7.51
CA ARG A 234 -4.04 -6.82 -8.01
C ARG A 234 -4.80 -5.86 -7.13
N LEU A 235 -4.79 -6.10 -5.81
CA LEU A 235 -5.42 -5.18 -4.87
C LEU A 235 -4.87 -3.76 -5.02
N PHE A 236 -3.54 -3.61 -5.08
CA PHE A 236 -2.90 -2.30 -5.22
C PHE A 236 -3.27 -1.62 -6.55
N LEU A 237 -3.31 -2.37 -7.66
CA LEU A 237 -3.73 -1.85 -8.96
C LEU A 237 -5.21 -1.45 -8.97
N GLU A 238 -6.08 -2.25 -8.34
CA GLU A 238 -7.51 -1.94 -8.19
C GLU A 238 -7.75 -0.66 -7.35
N LEU A 239 -6.95 -0.43 -6.31
CA LEU A 239 -7.02 0.81 -5.51
C LEU A 239 -6.69 2.07 -6.33
N VAL A 240 -5.73 1.99 -7.26
CA VAL A 240 -5.44 3.10 -8.19
C VAL A 240 -6.63 3.35 -9.12
N LEU A 241 -7.18 2.27 -9.69
CA LEU A 241 -8.29 2.37 -10.66
C LEU A 241 -9.61 2.80 -10.03
N GLY A 242 -9.85 2.44 -8.76
CA GLY A 242 -11.04 2.80 -7.99
C GLY A 242 -10.98 4.20 -7.39
N SER A 243 -9.88 4.93 -7.56
CA SER A 243 -9.77 6.31 -7.07
C SER A 243 -10.81 7.21 -7.74
N PRO A 244 -11.49 8.09 -6.97
CA PRO A 244 -12.46 9.02 -7.53
C PRO A 244 -11.75 9.96 -8.50
N THR A 245 -12.20 9.94 -9.75
CA THR A 245 -11.80 10.87 -10.81
C THR A 245 -13.07 11.38 -11.46
N GLN A 246 -13.08 12.62 -11.95
CA GLN A 246 -14.22 13.21 -12.66
C GLN A 246 -14.37 12.60 -14.07
N ASN A 247 -14.37 11.27 -14.16
CA ASN A 247 -14.31 10.47 -15.38
C ASN A 247 -13.11 10.77 -16.30
N VAL A 248 -12.01 11.31 -15.75
CA VAL A 248 -10.77 11.60 -16.48
C VAL A 248 -9.68 10.61 -16.10
N ALA A 249 -9.19 9.86 -17.08
CA ALA A 249 -8.12 8.89 -16.87
C ALA A 249 -6.76 9.60 -16.78
N THR A 250 -6.03 9.37 -15.70
CA THR A 250 -4.63 9.81 -15.59
C THR A 250 -3.69 8.78 -16.21
N PRO A 251 -2.47 9.17 -16.65
CA PRO A 251 -1.49 8.22 -17.18
C PRO A 251 -1.16 7.08 -16.20
N LEU A 252 -1.08 7.37 -14.90
CA LEU A 252 -0.83 6.36 -13.85
C LEU A 252 -1.97 5.34 -13.78
N MET A 253 -3.23 5.75 -13.94
CA MET A 253 -4.37 4.84 -13.96
C MET A 253 -4.36 3.97 -15.23
N VAL A 254 -3.99 4.53 -16.39
CA VAL A 254 -3.87 3.75 -17.62
C VAL A 254 -2.75 2.70 -17.49
N GLU A 255 -1.62 3.05 -16.91
CA GLU A 255 -0.53 2.10 -16.62
C GLU A 255 -0.99 1.01 -15.65
N ALA A 256 -1.71 1.39 -14.59
CA ALA A 256 -2.27 0.45 -13.63
C ALA A 256 -3.25 -0.53 -14.30
N TYR A 257 -4.07 -0.05 -15.24
CA TYR A 257 -5.01 -0.88 -15.99
C TYR A 257 -4.30 -1.90 -16.89
N LYS A 258 -3.32 -1.44 -17.70
CA LYS A 258 -2.49 -2.32 -18.54
C LYS A 258 -1.84 -3.43 -17.71
N LYS A 259 -1.25 -3.08 -16.55
CA LYS A 259 -0.64 -4.06 -15.63
C LYS A 259 -1.69 -4.95 -14.96
N SER A 260 -2.88 -4.45 -14.66
CA SER A 260 -3.96 -5.25 -14.06
C SER A 260 -4.44 -6.36 -15.00
N ILE A 261 -4.50 -6.09 -16.31
CA ILE A 261 -4.75 -7.12 -17.32
C ILE A 261 -3.69 -8.22 -17.21
N LEU A 262 -2.41 -7.88 -17.33
CA LEU A 262 -1.33 -8.88 -17.33
C LEU A 262 -1.28 -9.70 -16.04
N VAL A 263 -1.39 -9.05 -14.88
CA VAL A 263 -1.36 -9.73 -13.57
C VAL A 263 -2.58 -10.62 -13.37
N SER A 264 -3.75 -10.22 -13.87
CA SER A 264 -4.95 -11.05 -13.83
C SER A 264 -4.83 -12.28 -14.73
N LEU A 265 -4.21 -12.14 -15.91
CA LEU A 265 -3.91 -13.28 -16.78
C LEU A 265 -2.94 -14.28 -16.12
N LEU A 266 -1.94 -13.80 -15.38
CA LEU A 266 -0.97 -14.65 -14.66
C LEU A 266 -1.55 -15.37 -13.43
N SER A 267 -2.54 -14.78 -12.76
CA SER A 267 -3.09 -15.29 -11.50
C SER A 267 -4.39 -16.06 -11.67
N THR A 268 -5.42 -15.46 -12.29
CA THR A 268 -6.75 -16.06 -12.46
C THR A 268 -7.00 -16.56 -13.89
N GLY A 269 -6.21 -16.13 -14.87
CA GLY A 269 -6.38 -16.48 -16.28
C GLY A 269 -7.50 -15.71 -16.98
N SER A 270 -8.10 -14.74 -16.28
CA SER A 270 -9.10 -13.79 -16.77
C SER A 270 -9.06 -12.52 -15.93
N LEU A 271 -9.36 -11.39 -16.57
CA LEU A 271 -9.51 -10.10 -15.91
C LEU A 271 -10.77 -10.10 -15.04
N THR A 272 -10.59 -9.88 -13.74
CA THR A 272 -11.69 -9.70 -12.79
C THR A 272 -11.36 -8.56 -11.84
N PHE A 273 -12.35 -7.73 -11.57
CA PHE A 273 -12.26 -6.62 -10.62
C PHE A 273 -13.24 -6.84 -9.47
N THR A 274 -12.95 -6.23 -8.33
CA THR A 274 -13.90 -6.16 -7.22
C THR A 274 -15.17 -5.43 -7.66
N LYS A 275 -16.33 -6.06 -7.45
CA LYS A 275 -17.62 -5.53 -7.88
C LYS A 275 -17.88 -4.15 -7.23
N GLY A 276 -18.21 -3.15 -8.04
CA GLY A 276 -18.56 -1.81 -7.58
C GLY A 276 -17.36 -0.92 -7.20
N LEU A 277 -16.13 -1.43 -7.24
CA LEU A 277 -14.95 -0.65 -6.85
C LEU A 277 -14.51 0.34 -7.94
N ILE A 278 -14.61 -0.06 -9.21
CA ILE A 278 -14.20 0.76 -10.36
C ILE A 278 -15.44 1.17 -11.14
N ASN A 279 -15.55 2.45 -11.46
CA ASN A 279 -16.62 2.98 -12.29
C ASN A 279 -16.62 2.31 -13.69
N THR A 280 -17.78 1.79 -14.12
CA THR A 280 -17.95 1.12 -15.42
C THR A 280 -17.58 2.00 -16.61
N GLN A 281 -17.88 3.30 -16.56
CA GLN A 281 -17.50 4.25 -17.60
C GLN A 281 -15.98 4.40 -17.68
N MET A 282 -15.29 4.42 -16.53
CA MET A 282 -13.83 4.45 -16.49
C MET A 282 -13.20 3.19 -17.08
N ILE A 283 -13.79 2.01 -16.83
CA ILE A 283 -13.34 0.76 -17.46
C ILE A 283 -13.37 0.87 -18.99
N LYS A 284 -14.42 1.46 -19.58
CA LYS A 284 -14.52 1.68 -21.03
C LYS A 284 -13.41 2.62 -21.53
N THR A 285 -13.15 3.71 -20.80
CA THR A 285 -12.08 4.66 -21.12
C THR A 285 -10.70 4.01 -21.05
N TYR A 286 -10.42 3.20 -20.04
CA TYR A 286 -9.14 2.50 -19.96
C TYR A 286 -8.99 1.46 -21.07
N SER A 287 -10.06 0.72 -21.38
CA SER A 287 -10.08 -0.28 -22.45
C SER A 287 -9.80 0.34 -23.82
N SER A 288 -10.33 1.53 -24.11
CA SER A 288 -10.04 2.23 -25.37
C SER A 288 -8.58 2.68 -25.48
N LEU A 289 -7.96 3.07 -24.36
CA LEU A 289 -6.56 3.53 -24.29
C LEU A 289 -5.52 2.38 -24.22
N SER A 290 -5.96 1.14 -24.04
CA SER A 290 -5.08 -0.03 -23.84
C SER A 290 -5.42 -1.19 -24.78
N LYS A 291 -5.92 -0.88 -25.98
CA LYS A 291 -6.44 -1.87 -26.93
C LYS A 291 -5.52 -3.07 -27.20
N PRO A 292 -4.19 -2.92 -27.36
CA PRO A 292 -3.30 -4.07 -27.54
C PRO A 292 -3.35 -5.08 -26.37
N TYR A 293 -3.47 -4.60 -25.13
CA TYR A 293 -3.57 -5.44 -23.94
C TYR A 293 -4.91 -6.19 -23.87
N GLU A 294 -5.99 -5.56 -24.30
CA GLU A 294 -7.32 -6.20 -24.36
C GLU A 294 -7.36 -7.31 -25.42
N VAL A 295 -6.77 -7.05 -26.59
CA VAL A 295 -6.62 -8.07 -27.64
C VAL A 295 -5.81 -9.26 -27.13
N LEU A 296 -4.70 -8.99 -26.45
CA LEU A 296 -3.88 -10.01 -25.79
C LEU A 296 -4.70 -10.85 -24.79
N ALA A 297 -5.50 -10.20 -23.95
CA ALA A 297 -6.36 -10.87 -22.97
C ALA A 297 -7.44 -11.75 -23.61
N ASP A 298 -8.05 -11.30 -24.72
CA ASP A 298 -9.06 -12.06 -25.43
C ASP A 298 -8.47 -13.27 -26.18
N ILE A 299 -7.27 -13.15 -26.75
CA ILE A 299 -6.53 -14.29 -27.31
C ILE A 299 -6.18 -15.29 -26.21
N PHE A 300 -5.73 -14.80 -25.05
CA PHE A 300 -5.41 -15.63 -23.90
C PHE A 300 -6.61 -16.44 -23.41
N LYS A 301 -7.81 -15.83 -23.32
CA LYS A 301 -9.06 -16.52 -22.97
C LYS A 301 -9.39 -17.67 -23.93
N LYS A 302 -9.15 -17.49 -25.23
CA LYS A 302 -9.37 -18.51 -26.27
C LYS A 302 -8.31 -19.62 -26.28
N ARG A 303 -7.26 -19.48 -25.47
CA ARG A 303 -6.15 -20.44 -25.36
C ARG A 303 -5.38 -20.64 -26.67
N ASP A 304 -5.29 -19.65 -27.55
CA ASP A 304 -4.58 -19.78 -28.83
C ASP A 304 -3.10 -19.35 -28.71
N VAL A 305 -2.18 -20.33 -28.70
CA VAL A 305 -0.74 -20.09 -28.47
C VAL A 305 -0.09 -19.39 -29.68
N LEU A 306 -0.35 -19.89 -30.90
CA LEU A 306 0.28 -19.35 -32.11
C LEU A 306 -0.14 -17.91 -32.36
N ARG A 307 -1.43 -17.62 -32.16
CA ARG A 307 -1.96 -16.27 -32.29
C ARG A 307 -1.44 -15.35 -31.20
N LEU A 308 -1.25 -15.85 -29.97
CA LEU A 308 -0.69 -15.06 -28.88
C LEU A 308 0.75 -14.65 -29.21
N ASP A 309 1.59 -15.59 -29.64
CA ASP A 309 2.98 -15.32 -29.99
C ASP A 309 3.09 -14.34 -31.17
N ALA A 310 2.21 -14.47 -32.18
CA ALA A 310 2.15 -13.54 -33.30
C ALA A 310 1.73 -12.11 -32.88
N GLU A 311 0.75 -11.98 -31.97
CA GLU A 311 0.31 -10.68 -31.45
C GLU A 311 1.41 -10.01 -30.61
N ILE A 312 2.10 -10.78 -29.77
CA ILE A 312 3.22 -10.27 -28.96
C ILE A 312 4.34 -9.76 -29.87
N ALA A 313 4.68 -10.49 -30.93
CA ALA A 313 5.67 -10.08 -31.91
C ALA A 313 5.24 -8.83 -32.69
N ALA A 314 3.95 -8.70 -33.03
CA ALA A 314 3.42 -7.55 -33.75
C ALA A 314 3.44 -6.25 -32.92
N ALA A 315 3.22 -6.35 -31.61
CA ALA A 315 3.11 -5.20 -30.71
C ALA A 315 4.35 -4.95 -29.82
N THR A 316 5.52 -5.50 -30.19
CA THR A 316 6.75 -5.42 -29.38
C THR A 316 7.14 -4.00 -28.97
N ALA A 317 7.06 -3.04 -29.89
CA ALA A 317 7.38 -1.64 -29.60
C ALA A 317 6.51 -1.05 -28.47
N ILE A 318 5.24 -1.44 -28.38
CA ILE A 318 4.30 -0.97 -27.36
C ILE A 318 4.69 -1.56 -25.99
N TRP A 319 5.03 -2.84 -25.95
CA TRP A 319 5.45 -3.51 -24.71
C TRP A 319 6.73 -2.93 -24.14
N ASP A 320 7.68 -2.59 -25.03
CA ASP A 320 8.97 -2.00 -24.66
C ASP A 320 8.81 -0.56 -24.17
N GLU A 321 8.01 0.26 -24.84
CA GLU A 321 7.68 1.62 -24.40
C GLU A 321 6.99 1.62 -23.03
N ASP A 322 6.05 0.70 -22.80
CA ASP A 322 5.35 0.55 -21.53
C ASP A 322 6.17 -0.18 -20.44
N GLY A 323 7.37 -0.68 -20.75
CA GLY A 323 8.24 -1.42 -19.84
C GLY A 323 7.67 -2.76 -19.35
N ASN A 324 6.73 -3.33 -20.10
CA ASN A 324 5.94 -4.51 -19.68
C ASN A 324 6.36 -5.81 -20.38
N THR A 325 7.37 -5.78 -21.27
CA THR A 325 7.82 -6.92 -22.09
C THR A 325 8.08 -8.19 -21.28
N ALA A 326 8.74 -8.06 -20.13
CA ALA A 326 9.03 -9.20 -19.26
C ALA A 326 7.75 -9.87 -18.71
N ILE A 327 6.73 -9.08 -18.38
CA ILE A 327 5.45 -9.58 -17.87
C ILE A 327 4.65 -10.23 -19.01
N VAL A 328 4.66 -9.63 -20.21
CA VAL A 328 4.01 -10.19 -21.41
C VAL A 328 4.61 -11.57 -21.77
N ASN A 329 5.94 -11.71 -21.69
CA ASN A 329 6.58 -13.01 -21.91
C ASN A 329 6.17 -14.05 -20.87
N GLN A 330 6.06 -13.65 -19.59
CA GLN A 330 5.52 -14.54 -18.55
C GLN A 330 4.06 -14.94 -18.83
N VAL A 331 3.25 -14.03 -19.39
CA VAL A 331 1.87 -14.34 -19.80
C VAL A 331 1.89 -15.41 -20.90
N ALA A 332 2.74 -15.28 -21.91
CA ALA A 332 2.90 -16.28 -22.97
C ALA A 332 3.26 -17.67 -22.40
N ASP A 333 4.22 -17.74 -21.48
CA ASP A 333 4.61 -18.98 -20.81
C ASP A 333 3.47 -19.58 -19.99
N SER A 334 2.70 -18.73 -19.32
CA SER A 334 1.56 -19.14 -18.49
C SER A 334 0.39 -19.73 -19.30
N LEU A 335 0.25 -19.39 -20.58
CA LEU A 335 -0.87 -19.87 -21.40
C LEU A 335 -0.92 -21.41 -21.46
N ARG A 336 0.25 -22.04 -21.56
CA ARG A 336 0.40 -23.51 -21.57
C ARG A 336 -0.07 -24.11 -20.25
N ARG A 337 0.24 -23.45 -19.13
CA ARG A 337 -0.25 -23.83 -17.79
C ARG A 337 -1.77 -23.80 -17.73
N TYR A 338 -2.41 -22.74 -18.24
CA TYR A 338 -3.86 -22.63 -18.21
C TYR A 338 -4.58 -23.63 -19.11
N ARG A 339 -3.99 -24.03 -20.25
CA ARG A 339 -4.51 -25.16 -21.04
C ARG A 339 -4.58 -26.45 -20.23
N VAL A 340 -3.53 -26.76 -19.45
CA VAL A 340 -3.54 -27.95 -18.56
C VAL A 340 -4.57 -27.82 -17.44
N ILE A 341 -4.71 -26.62 -16.84
CA ILE A 341 -5.72 -26.36 -15.81
C ILE A 341 -7.14 -26.52 -16.37
N ASP A 342 -7.38 -26.14 -17.63
CA ASP A 342 -8.69 -26.33 -18.25
C ASP A 342 -8.99 -27.82 -18.52
N LEU A 343 -7.98 -28.65 -18.82
CA LEU A 343 -8.15 -30.11 -18.94
C LEU A 343 -8.56 -30.77 -17.61
N GLN A 344 -8.13 -30.22 -16.46
CA GLN A 344 -8.56 -30.71 -15.14
C GLN A 344 -10.08 -30.54 -14.93
N LYS A 345 -10.72 -29.56 -15.57
CA LYS A 345 -12.17 -29.33 -15.43
C LYS A 345 -12.99 -30.39 -16.16
N THR A 346 -12.45 -30.97 -17.23
CA THR A 346 -13.16 -31.92 -18.09
C THR A 346 -12.77 -33.37 -17.84
N TYR A 347 -11.55 -33.63 -17.36
CA TYR A 347 -11.01 -34.97 -17.23
C TYR A 347 -10.53 -35.24 -15.80
N ALA A 348 -10.82 -36.43 -15.27
CA ALA A 348 -10.28 -36.89 -13.98
C ALA A 348 -8.87 -37.51 -14.11
N ALA A 349 -8.57 -38.12 -15.26
CA ALA A 349 -7.26 -38.69 -15.56
C ALA A 349 -6.98 -38.63 -17.07
N LEU A 350 -5.75 -38.30 -17.48
CA LEU A 350 -5.37 -38.19 -18.90
C LEU A 350 -3.96 -38.77 -19.15
N PRO A 351 -3.74 -39.56 -20.23
CA PRO A 351 -2.40 -39.97 -20.63
C PRO A 351 -1.53 -38.75 -21.00
N ILE A 352 -0.24 -38.80 -20.66
CA ILE A 352 0.69 -37.68 -20.95
C ILE A 352 0.83 -37.42 -22.46
N GLU A 353 0.72 -38.46 -23.29
CA GLU A 353 0.71 -38.33 -24.76
C GLU A 353 -0.46 -37.49 -25.26
N THR A 354 -1.66 -37.67 -24.69
CA THR A 354 -2.84 -36.89 -25.05
C THR A 354 -2.68 -35.43 -24.62
N ILE A 355 -2.10 -35.19 -23.43
CA ILE A 355 -1.77 -33.83 -22.97
C ILE A 355 -0.75 -33.18 -23.92
N ALA A 356 0.28 -33.92 -24.32
CA ALA A 356 1.32 -33.46 -25.24
C ALA A 356 0.73 -33.04 -26.60
N LEU A 357 -0.24 -33.80 -27.12
CA LEU A 357 -0.99 -33.44 -28.33
C LEU A 357 -1.81 -32.16 -28.15
N HIS A 358 -2.55 -32.00 -27.05
CA HIS A 358 -3.33 -30.77 -26.78
C HIS A 358 -2.45 -29.52 -26.58
N LEU A 359 -1.22 -29.70 -26.11
CA LEU A 359 -0.27 -28.61 -25.91
C LEU A 359 0.62 -28.34 -27.13
N ASN A 360 0.63 -29.22 -28.14
CA ASN A 360 1.59 -29.21 -29.26
C ASN A 360 3.06 -29.25 -28.79
N ILE A 361 3.36 -30.04 -27.75
CA ILE A 361 4.68 -30.14 -27.12
C ILE A 361 5.11 -31.61 -27.10
N THR A 362 6.42 -31.87 -27.10
CA THR A 362 6.95 -33.24 -27.00
C THR A 362 6.60 -33.88 -25.64
N PRO A 363 6.35 -35.21 -25.58
CA PRO A 363 6.08 -35.92 -24.32
C PRO A 363 7.07 -35.64 -23.16
N PRO A 364 8.40 -35.59 -23.35
CA PRO A 364 9.34 -35.29 -22.26
C PRO A 364 9.32 -33.84 -21.77
N ALA A 365 8.99 -32.89 -22.64
CA ALA A 365 8.79 -31.50 -22.22
C ALA A 365 7.48 -31.34 -21.43
N THR A 366 6.44 -32.11 -21.79
CA THR A 366 5.18 -32.16 -21.05
C THR A 366 5.36 -32.74 -19.63
N THR A 367 6.14 -33.80 -19.44
CA THR A 367 6.41 -34.34 -18.09
C THR A 367 7.13 -33.31 -17.21
N THR A 368 8.10 -32.60 -17.78
CA THR A 368 8.83 -31.53 -17.10
C THR A 368 7.88 -30.40 -16.68
N LEU A 369 7.04 -29.91 -17.60
CA LEU A 369 6.05 -28.87 -17.32
C LEU A 369 5.04 -29.29 -16.24
N LEU A 370 4.54 -30.53 -16.29
CA LEU A 370 3.61 -31.05 -15.29
C LEU A 370 4.29 -31.14 -13.91
N SER A 371 5.55 -31.58 -13.85
CA SER A 371 6.30 -31.64 -12.60
C SER A 371 6.52 -30.25 -11.98
N THR A 372 6.81 -29.23 -12.79
CA THR A 372 6.93 -27.85 -12.31
C THR A 372 5.59 -27.31 -11.84
N MET A 373 4.50 -27.59 -12.56
CA MET A 373 3.15 -27.16 -12.15
C MET A 373 2.70 -27.77 -10.82
N ILE A 374 3.03 -29.04 -10.57
CA ILE A 374 2.73 -29.72 -9.30
C ILE A 374 3.58 -29.15 -8.17
N ARG A 375 4.89 -28.97 -8.41
CA ARG A 375 5.82 -28.41 -7.41
C ARG A 375 5.43 -26.99 -7.01
N ASP A 376 5.07 -26.16 -7.97
CA ASP A 376 4.74 -24.74 -7.75
C ASP A 376 3.29 -24.58 -7.22
N GLY A 377 2.56 -25.69 -6.99
CA GLY A 377 1.21 -25.69 -6.42
C GLY A 377 0.11 -25.20 -7.37
N HIS A 378 0.41 -25.08 -8.67
CA HIS A 378 -0.54 -24.65 -9.69
C HIS A 378 -1.46 -25.77 -10.18
N LEU A 379 -1.07 -27.03 -9.98
CA LEU A 379 -1.85 -28.20 -10.37
C LEU A 379 -1.87 -29.24 -9.25
N ASN A 380 -3.07 -29.61 -8.82
CA ASN A 380 -3.28 -30.73 -7.90
C ASN A 380 -3.38 -32.01 -8.72
N ALA A 381 -2.25 -32.63 -9.03
CA ALA A 381 -2.22 -33.87 -9.78
C ALA A 381 -1.12 -34.80 -9.29
N MET A 382 -1.33 -36.10 -9.48
CA MET A 382 -0.37 -37.14 -9.18
C MET A 382 0.14 -37.76 -10.47
N LEU A 383 1.47 -37.87 -10.58
CA LEU A 383 2.15 -38.63 -11.61
C LEU A 383 2.56 -39.98 -10.99
N PRO A 384 1.87 -41.10 -11.29
CA PRO A 384 2.32 -42.41 -10.85
C PRO A 384 3.69 -42.72 -11.47
N PRO A 385 4.65 -43.27 -10.72
CA PRO A 385 5.90 -43.75 -11.30
C PRO A 385 5.59 -44.87 -12.31
N PRO A 386 6.32 -44.95 -13.43
CA PRO A 386 6.12 -46.03 -14.40
C PRO A 386 6.39 -47.37 -13.71
N ILE A 387 5.37 -48.21 -13.59
CA ILE A 387 5.51 -49.56 -13.05
C ILE A 387 6.27 -50.37 -14.09
N ALA A 388 7.49 -50.80 -13.74
CA ALA A 388 8.30 -51.65 -14.60
C ALA A 388 7.59 -52.99 -14.83
N GLY A 389 7.12 -53.23 -16.06
CA GLY A 389 6.55 -54.52 -16.49
C GLY A 389 5.18 -54.50 -17.15
N ALA A 390 4.50 -53.35 -17.25
CA ALA A 390 3.25 -53.22 -18.01
C ALA A 390 3.34 -52.06 -19.02
N ASP A 391 2.81 -52.28 -20.22
CA ASP A 391 2.61 -51.32 -21.34
C ASP A 391 1.70 -50.12 -20.97
N THR A 392 1.55 -49.81 -19.69
CA THR A 392 0.75 -48.73 -19.15
C THR A 392 1.43 -47.40 -19.37
N LYS A 393 0.96 -46.69 -20.39
CA LYS A 393 1.27 -45.27 -20.65
C LYS A 393 1.11 -44.47 -19.36
N PRO A 394 2.05 -43.56 -19.02
CA PRO A 394 1.92 -42.77 -17.82
C PRO A 394 0.68 -41.88 -17.90
N VAL A 395 -0.22 -42.03 -16.91
CA VAL A 395 -1.48 -41.28 -16.82
C VAL A 395 -1.37 -40.26 -15.68
N LEU A 396 -1.62 -39.00 -16.00
CA LEU A 396 -1.77 -37.94 -15.01
C LEU A 396 -3.16 -38.07 -14.37
N ARG A 397 -3.23 -38.22 -13.05
CA ARG A 397 -4.50 -38.22 -12.32
C ARG A 397 -4.68 -36.88 -11.61
N PHE A 398 -5.75 -36.17 -11.94
CA PHE A 398 -6.09 -34.92 -11.26
C PHE A 398 -6.75 -35.24 -9.91
N LEU A 399 -6.36 -34.49 -8.87
CA LEU A 399 -6.86 -34.65 -7.51
C LEU A 399 -7.69 -33.43 -7.13
N SER A 400 -8.82 -33.66 -6.46
CA SER A 400 -9.69 -32.59 -5.96
C SER A 400 -9.06 -31.83 -4.79
N ASN A 401 -8.27 -32.52 -3.95
CA ASN A 401 -7.53 -31.95 -2.83
C ASN A 401 -6.03 -32.24 -3.00
N ASN A 402 -5.18 -31.27 -2.63
CA ASN A 402 -3.73 -31.40 -2.73
C ASN A 402 -3.19 -32.24 -1.56
N PRO A 403 -2.65 -33.46 -1.79
CA PRO A 403 -2.05 -34.26 -0.73
C PRO A 403 -0.67 -33.73 -0.28
N ASN A 404 -0.07 -32.81 -1.05
CA ASN A 404 1.25 -32.22 -0.80
C ASN A 404 1.17 -30.83 -0.15
N GLN A 405 -0.02 -30.30 0.16
CA GLN A 405 -0.09 -29.11 0.99
C GLN A 405 0.41 -29.47 2.40
N PRO A 406 1.36 -28.71 2.96
CA PRO A 406 1.76 -28.92 4.35
C PRO A 406 0.51 -28.84 5.22
N ALA A 407 0.41 -29.69 6.24
CA ALA A 407 -0.66 -29.60 7.23
C ALA A 407 -0.60 -28.20 7.85
N VAL A 408 -1.43 -27.29 7.36
CA VAL A 408 -1.55 -25.96 7.91
C VAL A 408 -2.15 -26.13 9.29
N ASP A 409 -1.45 -25.64 10.31
CA ASP A 409 -2.02 -25.53 11.65
C ASP A 409 -3.22 -24.59 11.56
N GLN A 410 -4.41 -25.18 11.49
CA GLN A 410 -5.65 -24.46 11.33
C GLN A 410 -5.89 -23.52 12.52
N ASP A 411 -5.43 -23.90 13.72
CA ASP A 411 -5.57 -23.08 14.91
C ASP A 411 -4.65 -21.85 14.85
N ALA A 412 -3.42 -22.02 14.36
CA ALA A 412 -2.51 -20.89 14.15
C ALA A 412 -3.06 -19.92 13.08
N LEU A 413 -3.58 -20.45 11.97
CA LEU A 413 -4.20 -19.63 10.91
C LEU A 413 -5.43 -18.88 11.44
N LEU A 414 -6.29 -19.55 12.20
CA LEU A 414 -7.48 -18.94 12.80
C LEU A 414 -7.09 -17.82 13.78
N LYS A 415 -6.07 -18.02 14.61
CA LYS A 415 -5.54 -16.98 15.51
C LYS A 415 -5.04 -15.77 14.73
N GLU A 416 -4.27 -15.98 13.66
CA GLU A 416 -3.77 -14.89 12.81
C GLU A 416 -4.93 -14.08 12.19
N LYS A 417 -5.91 -14.79 11.61
CA LYS A 417 -7.10 -14.15 11.01
C LYS A 417 -7.95 -13.41 12.05
N SER A 418 -8.14 -13.98 13.24
CA SER A 418 -8.87 -13.30 14.33
C SER A 418 -8.17 -12.02 14.76
N ALA A 419 -6.84 -12.06 14.95
CA ALA A 419 -6.08 -10.88 15.31
C ALA A 419 -6.11 -9.80 14.21
N HIS A 420 -6.22 -10.19 12.94
CA HIS A 420 -6.44 -9.25 11.85
C HIS A 420 -7.84 -8.62 11.88
N ILE A 421 -8.88 -9.42 12.12
CA ILE A 421 -10.27 -8.94 12.25
C ILE A 421 -10.40 -7.96 13.43
N GLU A 422 -9.79 -8.26 14.58
CA GLU A 422 -9.80 -7.38 15.74
C GLU A 422 -9.15 -6.02 15.45
N ARG A 423 -8.03 -6.00 14.72
CA ARG A 423 -7.39 -4.75 14.28
C ARG A 423 -8.30 -3.98 13.33
N LEU A 424 -8.85 -4.63 12.32
CA LEU A 424 -9.78 -3.99 11.38
C LEU A 424 -11.01 -3.41 12.10
N ALA A 425 -11.56 -4.13 13.10
CA ALA A 425 -12.67 -3.66 13.90
C ALA A 425 -12.36 -2.40 14.73
N LYS A 426 -11.08 -2.12 15.05
CA LYS A 426 -10.69 -0.84 15.67
C LYS A 426 -10.79 0.32 14.68
N HIS A 427 -10.26 0.13 13.46
CA HIS A 427 -10.33 1.13 12.39
C HIS A 427 -11.78 1.44 11.99
N VAL A 428 -12.63 0.41 11.86
CA VAL A 428 -14.06 0.59 11.55
C VAL A 428 -14.78 1.36 12.66
N ARG A 429 -14.58 0.99 13.93
CA ARG A 429 -15.21 1.69 15.07
C ARG A 429 -14.82 3.16 15.15
N GLU A 430 -13.57 3.50 14.86
CA GLU A 430 -13.15 4.90 14.82
C GLU A 430 -13.75 5.63 13.61
N ALA A 431 -13.79 4.99 12.44
CA ALA A 431 -14.43 5.58 11.26
C ALA A 431 -15.91 5.88 11.53
N ASP A 432 -16.64 4.93 12.11
CA ASP A 432 -18.03 5.11 12.54
C ASP A 432 -18.18 6.25 13.56
N ARG A 433 -17.29 6.30 14.56
CA ARG A 433 -17.28 7.38 15.56
C ARG A 433 -17.07 8.74 14.90
N ARG A 434 -16.12 8.86 13.97
CA ARG A 434 -15.83 10.11 13.25
C ARG A 434 -17.02 10.53 12.38
N LEU A 435 -17.61 9.60 11.63
CA LEU A 435 -18.79 9.85 10.82
C LEU A 435 -20.00 10.25 11.67
N ALA A 436 -20.23 9.60 12.80
CA ALA A 436 -21.37 9.89 13.68
C ALA A 436 -21.35 11.30 14.27
N VAL A 437 -20.16 11.90 14.44
CA VAL A 437 -19.99 13.25 14.99
C VAL A 437 -20.02 14.32 13.88
N GLN A 438 -19.89 13.93 12.60
CA GLN A 438 -19.96 14.89 11.49
C GLN A 438 -21.33 15.56 11.41
N LYS A 439 -21.30 16.88 11.21
CA LYS A 439 -22.51 17.71 11.16
C LYS A 439 -23.45 17.25 10.04
N GLU A 440 -22.90 16.93 8.88
CA GLU A 440 -23.63 16.47 7.70
C GLU A 440 -24.39 15.18 7.99
N PHE A 441 -23.75 14.23 8.68
CA PHE A 441 -24.37 12.95 9.05
C PHE A 441 -25.45 13.13 10.13
N VAL A 442 -25.23 14.02 11.10
CA VAL A 442 -26.23 14.37 12.12
C VAL A 442 -27.44 15.04 11.47
N GLU A 443 -27.22 15.95 10.52
CA GLU A 443 -28.29 16.57 9.75
C GLU A 443 -29.05 15.57 8.88
N PHE A 444 -28.34 14.68 8.17
CA PHE A 444 -28.93 13.60 7.40
C PHE A 444 -29.81 12.71 8.26
N THR A 445 -29.29 12.23 9.40
CA THR A 445 -30.04 11.39 10.35
C THR A 445 -31.28 12.13 10.88
N ARG A 446 -31.17 13.43 11.16
CA ARG A 446 -32.32 14.25 11.60
C ARG A 446 -33.36 14.41 10.50
N ARG A 447 -32.94 14.58 9.24
CA ARG A 447 -33.83 14.66 8.07
C ARG A 447 -34.53 13.33 7.81
N SER A 448 -33.79 12.21 7.85
CA SER A 448 -34.34 10.86 7.69
C SER A 448 -35.40 10.55 8.74
N LYS A 449 -35.12 10.80 10.03
CA LYS A 449 -36.10 10.60 11.11
C LYS A 449 -37.34 11.48 10.95
N ARG A 450 -37.18 12.71 10.46
CA ARG A 450 -38.32 13.60 10.17
C ARG A 450 -39.17 13.07 9.02
N ALA A 451 -38.55 12.57 7.95
CA ALA A 451 -39.24 11.97 6.81
C ALA A 451 -40.02 10.71 7.22
N GLU A 452 -39.43 9.85 8.06
CA GLU A 452 -40.10 8.68 8.65
C GLU A 452 -41.31 9.09 9.50
N THR A 453 -41.17 10.10 10.37
CA THR A 453 -42.29 10.58 11.21
C THR A 453 -43.38 11.33 10.44
N ALA A 454 -43.06 11.90 9.28
CA ALA A 454 -43.98 12.64 8.44
C ALA A 454 -44.81 11.75 7.50
N GLY A 455 -44.64 10.42 7.56
CA GLY A 455 -45.40 9.48 6.73
C GLY A 455 -45.14 9.63 5.23
N ALA A 456 -43.99 10.20 4.85
CA ALA A 456 -43.62 10.37 3.45
C ALA A 456 -43.22 9.01 2.85
N GLN A 457 -44.21 8.23 2.42
CA GLN A 457 -44.03 7.14 1.46
C GLN A 457 -43.67 7.75 0.10
N GLY A 458 -42.40 8.12 -0.08
CA GLY A 458 -41.93 8.71 -1.33
C GLY A 458 -40.65 9.52 -1.20
N TYR A 459 -39.76 9.19 -0.24
CA TYR A 459 -38.41 9.72 -0.27
C TYR A 459 -37.56 8.79 -1.13
N GLU A 460 -37.48 9.09 -2.44
CA GLU A 460 -36.40 8.57 -3.27
C GLU A 460 -35.08 9.19 -2.80
N ASP A 461 -34.07 8.33 -2.68
CA ASP A 461 -32.74 8.69 -2.22
C ASP A 461 -32.15 9.76 -3.16
N PRO A 462 -31.73 10.95 -2.68
CA PRO A 462 -31.05 11.92 -3.53
C PRO A 462 -29.73 11.40 -4.13
N MET A 463 -29.20 10.28 -3.63
CA MET A 463 -28.08 9.56 -4.24
C MET A 463 -28.46 8.74 -5.48
N ASP A 464 -29.74 8.41 -5.67
CA ASP A 464 -30.25 7.72 -6.88
C ASP A 464 -30.51 8.69 -8.06
N VAL A 465 -30.46 10.00 -7.82
CA VAL A 465 -30.70 11.04 -8.87
C VAL A 465 -29.51 11.22 -9.82
N TRP A 466 -28.35 10.62 -9.53
CA TRP A 466 -27.17 10.70 -10.40
C TRP A 466 -27.22 9.78 -11.63
N ASP A 467 -28.17 8.84 -11.69
CA ASP A 467 -28.29 7.83 -12.76
C ASP A 467 -29.52 8.04 -13.68
N ALA A 468 -30.25 9.16 -13.56
CA ALA A 468 -31.34 9.47 -14.47
C ALA A 468 -30.82 10.17 -15.74
N PRO A 469 -31.03 9.62 -16.96
CA PRO A 469 -30.69 10.34 -18.18
C PRO A 469 -31.64 11.54 -18.34
N GLU A 470 -31.07 12.74 -18.47
CA GLU A 470 -31.80 13.93 -18.92
C GLU A 470 -32.48 13.64 -20.27
N ASN A 471 -33.81 13.46 -20.24
CA ASN A 471 -34.64 13.48 -21.43
C ASN A 471 -35.95 14.22 -21.11
N GLY A 472 -35.99 15.48 -21.57
CA GLY A 472 -37.07 16.04 -22.40
C GLY A 472 -38.49 16.09 -21.84
N ASP A 473 -38.96 17.32 -21.66
CA ASP A 473 -40.30 17.84 -21.95
C ASP A 473 -41.52 17.05 -21.47
N GLN A 474 -42.27 17.67 -20.54
CA GLN A 474 -43.73 17.65 -20.58
C GLN A 474 -44.30 18.85 -19.80
N ASP A 475 -44.44 19.97 -20.53
CA ASP A 475 -45.52 20.91 -20.32
C ASP A 475 -46.85 20.17 -20.60
N GLU A 476 -47.77 20.10 -19.67
CA GLU A 476 -49.20 20.03 -20.00
C GLU A 476 -50.07 20.53 -18.85
N ASP A 477 -50.60 21.73 -19.06
CA ASP A 477 -51.71 22.34 -18.33
C ASP A 477 -52.91 21.39 -18.23
N MET A 478 -53.39 21.14 -17.02
CA MET A 478 -54.80 20.79 -16.79
C MET A 478 -55.36 21.60 -15.62
N MET A 479 -55.91 22.76 -15.97
CA MET A 479 -56.95 23.44 -15.22
C MET A 479 -58.30 22.84 -15.60
N ALA A 480 -59.04 22.27 -14.63
CA ALA A 480 -60.50 22.37 -14.54
C ALA A 480 -61.03 21.80 -13.20
N ASP A 481 -61.69 22.69 -12.47
CA ASP A 481 -62.86 22.51 -11.60
C ASP A 481 -62.79 21.66 -10.32
N LEU A 482 -62.62 22.33 -9.16
CA LEU A 482 -63.70 22.66 -8.21
C LEU A 482 -63.23 23.57 -7.06
#